data_AF-A0A4W6FVC4-F1
#
_entry.id   AF-A0A4W6FVC4-F1
#
_cell.length_a   1.000
_cell.length_b   1.000
_cell.length_c   1.000
_cell.angle_alpha   90.00
_cell.angle_beta   90.00
_cell.angle_gamma   90.00
#
_symmetry.space_group_name_H-M   'P 1'
#
loop_
_entity.id
_entity.type
_entity.pdbx_description
1 polymer ?
#
loop_
_entity_poly.entity_id
_entity_poly.type
_entity_poly.pdbx_seq_one_letter_code
_entity_poly.pdbx_strand_id
1 'polypeptide(L)' 'LPGVFSALLREKMSSRSEEDLSCPVCHDIFKDPVLLSCSHSFCRDCLQSWWREKQT' A
#
# COMPACT_ATOMS: atom_id res chain seq x y z
N LEU A 1 11.19 -37.03 -12.85
CA LEU A 1 11.51 -36.22 -14.05
C LEU A 1 11.41 -34.74 -13.67
N PRO A 2 12.53 -33.97 -13.62
CA PRO A 2 12.62 -32.65 -13.01
C PRO A 2 12.20 -31.50 -13.94
N GLY A 3 11.17 -31.71 -14.77
CA GLY A 3 10.70 -30.74 -15.78
C GLY A 3 9.72 -29.69 -15.27
N VAL A 4 9.45 -29.63 -13.97
CA VAL A 4 8.47 -28.71 -13.36
C VAL A 4 9.10 -27.46 -12.75
N PHE A 5 10.44 -27.39 -12.66
CA PHE A 5 11.15 -26.24 -12.10
C PHE A 5 11.01 -24.95 -12.94
N SER A 6 10.58 -25.05 -14.21
CA SER A 6 10.39 -23.90 -15.10
C SER A 6 8.99 -23.25 -15.04
N ALA A 7 8.08 -23.71 -14.18
CA ALA A 7 6.76 -23.07 -13.98
C ALA A 7 6.80 -21.87 -13.00
N LEU A 8 7.93 -21.15 -12.96
CA LEU A 8 8.19 -19.99 -12.10
C LEU A 8 7.49 -18.67 -12.56
N LEU A 9 6.40 -18.68 -13.34
CA LEU A 9 5.79 -17.41 -13.79
C LEU A 9 4.25 -17.35 -13.95
N ARG A 10 3.51 -18.29 -13.37
CA ARG A 10 2.05 -18.29 -13.45
C ARG A 10 1.56 -19.14 -12.27
N GLU A 11 1.42 -18.65 -11.06
CA GLU A 11 0.70 -17.46 -10.64
C GLU A 11 1.40 -17.02 -9.36
N LYS A 12 1.92 -15.79 -9.28
CA LYS A 12 2.00 -15.16 -7.96
C LYS A 12 0.54 -14.92 -7.61
N MET A 13 -0.09 -15.95 -7.04
CA MET A 13 -1.38 -15.89 -6.41
C MET A 13 -1.19 -14.84 -5.32
N SER A 14 -1.51 -13.61 -5.69
CA SER A 14 -1.38 -12.49 -4.81
C SER A 14 -2.51 -12.68 -3.82
N SER A 15 -2.25 -13.43 -2.76
CA SER A 15 -2.86 -13.21 -1.47
C SER A 15 -2.45 -11.80 -0.99
N ARG A 16 -2.78 -10.76 -1.76
CA ARG A 16 -2.78 -9.36 -1.32
C ARG A 16 -4.07 -9.17 -0.55
N SER A 17 -4.23 -9.99 0.48
CA SER A 17 -5.33 -9.85 1.41
C SER A 17 -4.87 -8.79 2.41
N GLU A 18 -5.51 -7.63 2.30
CA GLU A 18 -5.59 -6.60 3.35
C GLU A 18 -4.38 -5.68 3.54
N GLU A 19 -3.16 -6.10 3.21
CA GLU A 19 -1.95 -5.27 3.41
C GLU A 19 -1.91 -4.03 2.49
N ASP A 20 -2.43 -4.16 1.27
CA ASP A 20 -2.41 -3.11 0.23
C ASP A 20 -3.48 -2.02 0.40
N LEU A 21 -4.37 -2.17 1.38
CA LEU A 21 -5.45 -1.21 1.68
C LEU A 21 -5.25 -0.51 3.03
N SER A 22 -4.04 -0.61 3.61
CA SER A 22 -3.70 -0.01 4.89
C SER A 22 -2.85 1.24 4.72
N CYS A 23 -3.10 2.25 5.55
CA CYS A 23 -2.28 3.46 5.59
C CYS A 23 -0.96 3.19 6.31
N PRO A 24 0.20 3.49 5.70
CA PRO A 24 1.50 3.28 6.33
C PRO A 24 1.77 4.22 7.51
N VAL A 25 0.89 5.19 7.78
CA VAL A 25 1.02 6.13 8.90
C VAL A 25 0.27 5.64 10.13
N CYS A 26 -1.00 5.22 9.97
CA CYS A 26 -1.84 4.78 11.09
C CYS A 26 -2.02 3.26 11.16
N HIS A 27 -1.54 2.51 10.16
CA HIS A 27 -1.70 1.05 10.00
C HIS A 27 -3.16 0.55 9.99
N ASP A 28 -4.12 1.46 9.83
CA ASP A 28 -5.54 1.15 9.64
C ASP A 28 -5.91 1.13 8.15
N ILE A 29 -7.06 0.53 7.83
CA ILE A 29 -7.69 0.65 6.50
C ILE A 29 -7.81 2.13 6.13
N PHE A 30 -7.46 2.46 4.88
CA PHE A 30 -7.54 3.83 4.37
C PHE A 30 -8.93 4.45 4.61
N LYS A 31 -8.96 5.55 5.36
CA LYS A 31 -10.12 6.44 5.48
C LYS A 31 -9.87 7.65 4.61
N ASP A 32 -10.66 7.78 3.54
CA ASP A 32 -10.52 8.84 2.54
C ASP A 32 -9.09 8.87 1.94
N PRO A 33 -8.70 7.86 1.12
CA PRO A 33 -7.35 7.76 0.58
C PRO A 33 -7.03 8.92 -0.38
N VAL A 34 -5.94 9.63 -0.10
CA VAL A 34 -5.37 10.63 -0.99
C VAL A 34 -4.17 10.02 -1.72
N LEU A 35 -4.24 9.98 -3.05
CA LEU A 35 -3.15 9.50 -3.91
C LEU A 35 -2.18 10.63 -4.24
N LEU A 36 -0.92 10.49 -3.83
CA LEU A 36 0.14 11.42 -4.16
C LEU A 36 0.66 11.20 -5.59
N SER A 37 1.35 12.20 -6.14
CA SER A 37 2.00 12.10 -7.47
C SER A 37 3.04 10.97 -7.56
N CYS A 38 3.59 10.53 -6.42
CA CYS A 38 4.48 9.38 -6.32
C CYS A 38 3.72 8.03 -6.26
N SER A 39 2.42 8.01 -6.51
CA SER A 39 1.55 6.82 -6.48
C SER A 39 1.40 6.15 -5.11
N HIS A 40 1.67 6.87 -4.02
CA HIS A 40 1.42 6.39 -2.66
C HIS A 40 0.10 6.96 -2.11
N SER A 41 -0.67 6.10 -1.45
CA SER A 41 -1.95 6.46 -0.82
C SER A 41 -1.79 6.62 0.69
N PHE A 42 -2.48 7.60 1.26
CA PHE A 42 -2.52 7.87 2.71
C PHE A 42 -3.94 8.27 3.13
N CYS A 43 -4.28 8.12 4.40
CA CYS A 43 -5.50 8.74 4.93
C CYS A 43 -5.39 10.26 4.81
N ARG A 44 -6.48 10.92 4.39
CA ARG A 44 -6.55 12.39 4.32
C ARG A 44 -6.10 13.05 5.62
N ASP A 45 -6.54 12.52 6.76
CA ASP A 45 -6.20 13.07 8.08
C ASP A 45 -4.72 12.89 8.43
N CYS A 46 -4.13 11.74 8.10
CA CYS A 46 -2.70 11.50 8.28
C CYS A 46 -1.86 12.47 7.45
N LEU A 47 -2.24 12.66 6.18
CA LEU A 47 -1.56 13.60 5.29
C LEU A 47 -1.72 15.05 5.75
N GLN A 48 -2.91 15.43 6.22
CA GLN A 48 -3.18 16.78 6.70
C GLN A 48 -2.43 17.10 8.01
N SER A 49 -2.30 16.13 8.91
CA SER A 49 -1.48 16.27 10.13
C SER A 49 -0.01 16.46 9.79
N TRP A 50 0.53 15.67 8.87
CA TRP A 50 1.92 15.82 8.41
C TRP A 50 2.20 17.22 7.84
N TRP A 51 1.28 17.76 7.01
CA TRP A 51 1.45 19.13 6.49
C TRP A 51 1.45 20.19 7.58
N ARG A 52 0.60 20.05 8.61
CA ARG A 52 0.57 20.98 9.75
C ARG A 52 1.88 20.96 10.54
N GLU A 53 2.49 19.80 10.73
CA GLU A 53 3.78 19.65 11.44
C GLU A 53 4.96 20.27 10.67
N LYS A 54 4.86 20.43 9.35
CA LYS A 54 5.92 21.04 8.51
C LYS A 54 5.84 22.56 8.41
N GLN A 55 4.86 23.20 9.04
CA GLN A 55 4.64 24.66 9.00
C GLN A 55 5.22 25.41 10.21
N THR A 56 5.97 24.72 11.07
CA THR A 56 6.83 25.30 12.12
C THR A 56 8.29 25.14 11.74
#